data_AF-A0A9X3JGN2-F1
#
_entry.id   AF-A0A9X3JGN2-F1
#
_cell.length_a   1.000
_cell.length_b   1.000
_cell.length_c   1.000
_cell.angle_alpha   90.00
_cell.angle_beta   90.00
_cell.angle_gamma   90.00
#
_symmetry.space_group_name_H-M   'P 1'
#
loop_
_entity.id
_entity.type
_entity.pdbx_description
1 polymer ?
#
loop_
_entity_poly.entity_id
_entity_poly.type
_entity_poly.pdbx_seq_one_letter_code
_entity_poly.pdbx_strand_id
1 'polypeptide(L)'
;MTKLDNTPGKAHFKQFDFSQWTLEQRLYFLEMAIEKRVKCLRDKINPEVPASAGIIYNRLRLPYQCQKCIDVLKANQQLTDQEREAEIRHIEIRFFGALETK
;
A
#
# COMPACT_ATOMS: atom_id res chain seq x y z
N MET A 1 13.45 10.24 10.91
CA MET A 1 12.20 10.07 10.13
C MET A 1 11.03 10.08 11.09
N THR A 2 10.18 11.11 11.04
CA THR A 2 9.02 11.27 11.93
C THR A 2 7.99 10.19 11.61
N LYS A 3 7.79 9.25 12.54
CA LYS A 3 6.80 8.18 12.44
C LYS A 3 5.40 8.80 12.60
N LEU A 4 4.72 9.06 11.50
CA LEU A 4 3.27 9.23 11.50
C LEU A 4 2.65 7.88 11.83
N ASP A 5 2.20 7.72 13.08
CA ASP A 5 1.56 6.51 13.57
C ASP A 5 0.11 6.46 13.10
N ASN A 6 -0.19 5.63 12.10
CA ASN A 6 -1.54 5.44 11.58
C ASN A 6 -2.25 4.29 12.33
N THR A 7 -2.58 4.55 13.60
CA THR A 7 -3.24 3.60 14.51
C THR A 7 -4.58 3.05 14.00
N PRO A 8 -5.49 3.85 13.41
CA PRO A 8 -6.76 3.35 12.85
C PRO A 8 -6.52 2.36 11.72
N GLY A 9 -5.55 2.69 10.87
CA GLY A 9 -5.13 1.84 9.79
C GLY A 9 -4.56 0.49 10.20
N LYS A 10 -3.78 0.48 11.28
CA LYS A 10 -3.24 -0.76 11.88
C LYS A 10 -4.32 -1.69 12.44
N ALA A 11 -5.46 -1.16 12.89
CA ALA A 11 -6.56 -1.97 13.43
C ALA A 11 -7.32 -2.73 12.34
N HIS A 12 -7.52 -2.12 11.16
CA HIS A 12 -8.14 -2.81 10.01
C HIS A 12 -7.23 -3.86 9.38
N PHE A 13 -5.92 -3.62 9.33
CA PHE A 13 -4.96 -4.64 8.89
C PHE A 13 -5.08 -5.93 9.71
N LYS A 14 -5.38 -5.85 11.02
CA LYS A 14 -5.58 -7.03 11.87
C LYS A 14 -6.80 -7.88 11.49
N GLN A 15 -7.71 -7.39 10.65
CA GLN A 15 -8.84 -8.18 10.12
C GLN A 15 -8.39 -9.12 9.00
N PHE A 16 -7.24 -8.86 8.39
CA PHE A 16 -6.64 -9.75 7.41
C PHE A 16 -5.66 -10.67 8.12
N ASP A 17 -5.97 -11.97 8.18
CA ASP A 17 -5.07 -12.95 8.76
C ASP A 17 -4.04 -13.41 7.72
N PHE A 18 -2.89 -12.74 7.72
CA PHE A 18 -1.73 -13.11 6.90
C PHE A 18 -0.78 -14.07 7.63
N SER A 19 -1.13 -14.57 8.83
CA SER A 19 -0.22 -15.38 9.64
C SER A 19 0.18 -16.70 8.98
N GLN A 20 -0.70 -17.24 8.12
CA GLN A 20 -0.48 -18.48 7.38
C GLN A 20 0.16 -18.25 6.00
N TRP A 21 0.39 -17.00 5.61
CA TRP A 21 0.89 -16.69 4.27
C TRP A 21 2.41 -16.60 4.24
N THR A 22 3.00 -17.13 3.18
CA THR A 22 4.43 -16.91 2.91
C THR A 22 4.67 -15.44 2.55
N LEU A 23 5.93 -14.99 2.66
CA LEU A 23 6.32 -13.63 2.27
C LEU A 23 5.98 -13.34 0.79
N GLU A 24 6.17 -14.33 -0.08
CA GLU A 24 5.85 -14.21 -1.51
C GLU A 24 4.34 -14.03 -1.75
N GLN A 25 3.51 -14.79 -1.03
CA GLN A 25 2.04 -14.66 -1.12
C GLN A 25 1.57 -13.28 -0.65
N ARG A 26 2.14 -12.78 0.45
CA ARG A 26 1.85 -11.42 0.96
C ARG A 26 2.27 -10.34 -0.03
N LEU A 27 3.46 -10.46 -0.61
CA LEU A 27 3.97 -9.53 -1.60
C LEU A 27 3.09 -9.51 -2.86
N TYR A 28 2.75 -10.68 -3.40
CA TYR A 28 1.88 -10.82 -4.55
C TYR A 28 0.50 -10.17 -4.33
N PHE A 29 -0.10 -10.44 -3.16
CA PHE A 29 -1.38 -9.84 -2.81
C PHE A 29 -1.29 -8.32 -2.68
N LEU A 30 -0.22 -7.81 -2.07
CA LEU A 30 0.00 -6.39 -1.90
C LEU A 30 0.14 -5.67 -3.25
N GLU A 31 0.89 -6.24 -4.20
CA GLU A 31 0.99 -5.75 -5.58
C GLU A 31 -0.39 -5.70 -6.26
N MET A 32 -1.16 -6.79 -6.18
CA MET A 32 -2.52 -6.85 -6.73
C MET A 32 -3.46 -5.81 -6.10
N ALA A 33 -3.38 -5.64 -4.78
CA ALA A 33 -4.24 -4.71 -4.05
C ALA A 33 -3.93 -3.26 -4.42
N ILE A 34 -2.64 -2.90 -4.57
CA ILE A 34 -2.19 -1.60 -5.05
C ILE A 34 -2.71 -1.34 -6.46
N GLU A 35 -2.54 -2.30 -7.38
CA GLU A 35 -3.01 -2.17 -8.76
C GLU A 35 -4.52 -1.93 -8.83
N LYS A 36 -5.31 -2.76 -8.14
CA LYS A 36 -6.77 -2.60 -8.07
C LYS A 36 -7.16 -1.24 -7.49
N ARG A 37 -6.46 -0.75 -6.47
CA ARG A 37 -6.73 0.56 -5.87
C ARG A 37 -6.41 1.70 -6.84
N VAL A 38 -5.28 1.63 -7.55
CA VAL A 38 -4.91 2.63 -8.55
C VAL A 38 -5.96 2.69 -9.65
N LYS A 39 -6.37 1.53 -10.18
CA LYS A 39 -7.44 1.43 -11.19
C LYS A 39 -8.75 2.07 -10.69
N CYS A 40 -9.24 1.62 -9.53
CA CYS A 40 -10.47 2.15 -8.92
C CYS A 40 -10.42 3.67 -8.69
N LEU A 41 -9.27 4.22 -8.31
CA LEU A 41 -9.11 5.67 -8.14
C LEU A 41 -9.14 6.40 -9.49
N ARG A 42 -8.44 5.90 -10.51
CA ARG A 42 -8.44 6.50 -11.85
C ARG A 42 -9.82 6.48 -12.50
N ASP A 43 -10.58 5.40 -12.32
CA ASP A 43 -11.95 5.26 -12.84
C ASP A 43 -12.93 6.27 -12.20
N LYS A 44 -12.56 6.90 -11.08
CA LYS A 44 -13.36 7.96 -10.42
C LYS A 44 -13.06 9.37 -10.91
N ILE A 45 -12.12 9.54 -11.83
CA ILE A 45 -11.86 10.86 -12.43
C ILE A 45 -13.06 11.20 -13.31
N ASN A 46 -13.75 12.29 -12.97
CA ASN A 46 -14.86 12.79 -13.76
C ASN A 46 -14.32 13.81 -14.79
N PRO A 47 -14.42 13.52 -16.10
CA PRO A 47 -13.93 14.42 -17.14
C PRO A 47 -14.67 15.77 -17.19
N GLU A 48 -15.90 15.83 -16.69
CA GLU A 48 -16.72 17.05 -16.63
C GLU A 48 -16.37 17.94 -15.42
N VAL A 49 -15.61 17.41 -14.46
CA VAL A 49 -15.18 18.13 -13.26
C VAL A 49 -13.65 18.14 -13.20
N PRO A 50 -12.97 19.17 -13.73
CA PRO A 50 -11.50 19.23 -13.79
C PRO A 50 -10.81 19.08 -12.42
N ALA A 51 -11.45 19.58 -11.35
CA ALA A 51 -10.95 19.45 -9.99
C ALA A 51 -10.92 18.00 -9.47
N SER A 52 -11.72 17.09 -10.06
CA SER A 52 -11.78 15.69 -9.66
C SER A 52 -10.45 14.98 -9.90
N ALA A 53 -9.75 15.32 -10.98
CA ALA A 53 -8.44 14.75 -11.30
C ALA A 53 -7.42 15.08 -10.19
N GLY A 54 -7.36 16.33 -9.73
CA GLY A 54 -6.45 16.76 -8.66
C GLY A 54 -6.69 16.02 -7.34
N ILE A 55 -7.95 15.83 -6.94
CA ILE A 55 -8.32 15.08 -5.73
C ILE A 55 -7.90 13.61 -5.87
N ILE A 56 -8.14 13.00 -7.03
CA ILE A 56 -7.75 11.61 -7.29
C ILE A 56 -6.23 11.45 -7.32
N TYR A 57 -5.48 12.38 -7.94
CA TYR A 57 -4.01 12.32 -7.96
C TYR A 57 -3.41 12.40 -6.54
N ASN A 58 -4.00 13.23 -5.68
CA ASN A 58 -3.60 13.26 -4.26
C ASN A 58 -3.83 11.90 -3.58
N ARG A 59 -4.95 11.24 -3.86
CA ARG A 59 -5.26 9.89 -3.33
C ARG A 59 -4.40 8.78 -3.93
N LEU A 60 -3.88 8.97 -5.15
CA LEU A 60 -2.97 8.03 -5.83
C LEU A 60 -1.54 8.07 -5.28
N ARG A 61 -1.14 9.17 -4.61
CA ARG A 61 0.22 9.35 -4.09
C ARG A 61 0.68 8.18 -3.21
N LEU A 62 -0.18 7.72 -2.31
CA LEU A 62 0.18 6.63 -1.41
C LEU A 62 0.32 5.27 -2.13
N PRO A 63 -0.65 4.80 -2.94
CA PRO A 63 -0.48 3.60 -3.74
C PRO A 63 0.83 3.56 -4.53
N TYR A 64 1.22 4.67 -5.17
CA TYR A 64 2.49 4.75 -5.89
C TYR A 64 3.73 4.72 -4.98
N GLN A 65 3.66 5.31 -3.80
CA GLN A 65 4.74 5.19 -2.82
C GLN A 65 4.91 3.73 -2.35
N CYS A 66 3.80 3.04 -2.07
CA CYS A 66 3.84 1.63 -1.71
C CYS A 66 4.39 0.75 -2.84
N GLN A 67 3.98 1.01 -4.09
CA GLN A 67 4.53 0.31 -5.26
C GLN A 67 6.05 0.50 -5.35
N LYS A 68 6.54 1.74 -5.22
CA LYS A 68 7.98 2.01 -5.26
C LYS A 68 8.75 1.29 -4.15
N CYS A 69 8.18 1.20 -2.95
CA CYS A 69 8.79 0.44 -1.86
C CYS A 69 8.89 -1.05 -2.18
N ILE A 70 7.87 -1.62 -2.82
CA ILE A 70 7.88 -3.03 -3.28
C ILE A 70 8.96 -3.24 -4.35
N ASP A 71 9.06 -2.34 -5.32
CA ASP A 71 10.06 -2.45 -6.40
C ASP A 71 11.49 -2.42 -5.82
N VAL A 72 11.74 -1.54 -4.83
CA VAL A 72 13.02 -1.48 -4.12
C VAL A 72 13.28 -2.75 -3.33
N LEU A 73 12.27 -3.29 -2.64
CA LEU A 73 12.39 -4.53 -1.88
C LEU A 73 12.74 -5.72 -2.79
N LYS A 74 12.08 -5.83 -3.94
CA LYS A 74 12.33 -6.90 -4.93
C LYS A 74 13.71 -6.79 -5.57
N ALA A 75 14.20 -5.57 -5.78
CA ALA A 75 15.53 -5.32 -6.32
C ALA A 75 16.65 -5.60 -5.32
N ASN A 76 16.37 -5.55 -4.00
CA ASN A 76 17.39 -5.68 -2.97
C ASN A 76 17.60 -7.12 -2.53
N GLN A 77 18.52 -7.82 -3.20
CA GLN A 77 18.84 -9.22 -2.93
C GLN A 77 19.65 -9.45 -1.64
N GLN A 78 20.19 -8.39 -1.03
CA GLN A 78 21.08 -8.48 0.14
C GLN A 78 20.32 -8.51 1.48
N LEU A 79 19.02 -8.24 1.48
CA LEU A 79 18.21 -8.26 2.70
C LEU A 79 18.00 -9.69 3.19
N THR A 80 18.21 -9.88 4.48
CA THR A 80 17.82 -11.09 5.20
C THR A 80 16.31 -11.27 5.19
N ASP A 81 15.83 -12.49 5.42
CA ASP A 81 14.39 -12.78 5.47
C ASP A 81 13.67 -11.94 6.55
N GLN A 82 14.33 -11.71 7.69
CA GLN A 82 13.79 -10.90 8.78
C GLN A 82 13.64 -9.42 8.40
N GLU A 83 14.60 -8.87 7.66
CA GLU A 83 14.53 -7.50 7.16
C GLU A 83 13.44 -7.37 6.08
N ARG A 84 13.34 -8.34 5.16
CA ARG A 84 12.27 -8.35 4.15
C ARG A 84 10.90 -8.41 4.81
N GLU A 85 10.73 -9.24 5.83
CA GLU A 85 9.48 -9.34 6.55
C GLU A 85 9.09 -8.03 7.26
N ALA A 86 10.06 -7.35 7.87
CA ALA A 86 9.85 -6.05 8.49
C ALA A 86 9.41 -4.99 7.46
N GLU A 87 10.05 -4.97 6.29
CA GLU A 87 9.70 -4.05 5.19
C GLU A 87 8.32 -4.36 4.61
N ILE A 88 7.98 -5.62 4.33
CA ILE A 88 6.65 -6.01 3.85
C ILE A 88 5.58 -5.57 4.85
N ARG A 89 5.77 -5.86 6.14
CA ARG A 89 4.85 -5.43 7.19
C ARG A 89 4.72 -3.91 7.24
N HIS A 90 5.80 -3.16 7.03
CA HIS A 90 5.75 -1.70 6.98
C HIS A 90 4.89 -1.20 5.81
N ILE A 91 5.06 -1.77 4.62
CA ILE A 91 4.30 -1.38 3.42
C ILE A 91 2.82 -1.75 3.58
N GLU A 92 2.52 -2.94 4.10
CA GLU A 92 1.15 -3.40 4.39
C GLU A 92 0.42 -2.44 5.34
N ILE A 93 1.02 -2.14 6.49
CA ILE A 93 0.45 -1.20 7.48
C ILE A 93 0.18 0.15 6.84
N ARG A 94 1.12 0.64 6.02
CA ARG A 94 1.01 1.95 5.37
C ARG A 94 -0.11 1.95 4.32
N PHE A 95 -0.17 0.93 3.48
CA PHE A 95 -1.11 0.83 2.37
C PHE A 95 -2.54 0.61 2.89
N PHE A 96 -2.78 -0.50 3.60
CA PHE A 96 -4.10 -0.83 4.11
C PHE A 96 -4.57 0.15 5.16
N GLY A 97 -3.62 0.69 5.94
CA GLY A 97 -3.99 1.58 7.01
C GLY A 97 -4.52 2.95 6.56
N ALA A 98 -4.20 3.38 5.35
CA ALA A 98 -4.65 4.64 4.79
C ALA A 98 -5.82 4.49 3.81
N LEU A 99 -6.31 3.26 3.56
CA LEU A 99 -7.54 3.04 2.80
C LEU A 99 -8.78 3.58 3.52
N GLU A 100 -8.67 3.80 4.84
CA GLU A 100 -9.77 4.13 5.76
C GLU A 100 -9.77 5.59 6.25
N THR A 101 -8.72 6.38 6.01
CA THR A 101 -8.76 7.82 6.29
C THR A 101 -9.63 8.51 5.23
N LYS A 102 -10.94 8.53 5.48
CA LYS A 102 -11.94 9.35 4.78
C LYS A 102 -11.69 10.83 5.00
#